data_AF-A0A7Y4TEB3-F1
#
_entry.id   AF-A0A7Y4TEB3-F1
#
_cell.length_a   1.000
_cell.length_b   1.000
_cell.length_c   1.000
_cell.angle_alpha   90.00
_cell.angle_beta   90.00
_cell.angle_gamma   90.00
#
_symmetry.space_group_name_H-M   'P 1'
#
loop_
_entity.id
_entity.type
_entity.pdbx_description
1 polymer ?
#
loop_
_entity_poly.entity_id
_entity_poly.type
_entity_poly.pdbx_seq_one_letter_code
_entity_poly.pdbx_strand_id
1 'polypeptide(L)' 'MTAFGLSNQVAIVTGACGRLGPVWVESLLEAGARVAAFDLPGASVSDG' A
#
# COMPACT_ATOMS: atom_id res chain seq x y z
N MET A 1 0.50 10.59 -18.42
CA MET A 1 1.47 9.63 -17.87
C MET A 1 0.79 8.28 -17.82
N THR A 2 1.28 7.26 -18.53
CA THR A 2 0.63 5.94 -18.54
C THR A 2 0.98 5.23 -17.23
N ALA A 3 0.09 5.31 -16.23
CA ALA A 3 0.21 4.46 -15.06
C ALA A 3 0.20 2.99 -15.53
N PHE A 4 1.13 2.17 -15.02
CA PHE A 4 1.07 0.73 -15.24
C PHE A 4 -0.27 0.24 -14.69
N GLY A 5 -1.09 -0.38 -15.55
CA GLY A 5 -2.34 -1.00 -15.11
C GLY A 5 -2.02 -2.27 -14.31
N LEU A 6 -2.43 -2.31 -13.05
CA LEU A 6 -2.25 -3.44 -12.14
C LEU A 6 -3.53 -4.28 -12.01
N SER A 7 -4.47 -4.11 -12.94
CA SER A 7 -5.68 -4.92 -13.02
C SER A 7 -5.34 -6.41 -12.94
N ASN A 8 -6.11 -7.13 -12.13
CA ASN A 8 -5.94 -8.55 -11.82
C ASN A 8 -4.71 -8.93 -10.99
N GLN A 9 -3.87 -7.99 -10.58
CA GLN A 9 -2.75 -8.25 -9.66
C GLN A 9 -3.19 -8.13 -8.20
N VAL A 10 -2.46 -8.84 -7.33
CA VAL A 10 -2.55 -8.67 -5.87
C VAL A 10 -1.25 -8.05 -5.40
N ALA A 11 -1.33 -6.93 -4.67
CA ALA A 11 -0.19 -6.28 -4.04
C ALA A 11 -0.24 -6.49 -2.53
N ILE A 12 0.90 -6.87 -1.94
CA ILE A 12 1.05 -6.96 -0.48
C ILE A 12 1.75 -5.69 0.00
N VAL A 13 1.12 -4.98 0.93
CA VAL A 13 1.71 -3.79 1.55
C VAL A 13 1.95 -4.09 3.03
N THR A 14 3.22 -4.15 3.41
CA THR A 14 3.65 -4.24 4.81
C THR A 14 3.86 -2.84 5.38
N GLY A 15 3.47 -2.59 6.63
CA GLY A 15 3.55 -1.25 7.20
C GLY A 15 2.47 -0.32 6.62
N ALA A 16 1.31 -0.87 6.25
CA ALA A 16 0.25 -0.16 5.55
C ALA A 16 -0.38 0.97 6.39
N CYS A 17 -0.29 0.90 7.70
CA CYS A 17 -0.69 1.95 8.64
C CYS A 17 0.46 2.91 9.01
N GLY A 18 1.67 2.68 8.49
CA GLY A 18 2.83 3.54 8.71
C GLY A 18 2.77 4.86 7.93
N ARG A 19 3.83 5.67 7.97
CA ARG A 19 3.84 7.01 7.35
C ARG A 19 3.53 7.03 5.85
N LEU A 20 4.13 6.10 5.09
CA LEU A 20 3.93 6.00 3.65
C LEU A 20 2.97 4.88 3.26
N GLY A 21 2.60 4.02 4.20
CA GLY A 21 1.72 2.87 3.96
C GLY A 21 0.41 3.26 3.25
N PRO A 22 -0.34 4.26 3.75
CA PRO A 22 -1.60 4.70 3.15
C PRO A 22 -1.41 5.20 1.72
N VAL A 23 -0.34 5.96 1.46
CA VAL A 23 -0.02 6.49 0.11
C VAL A 23 0.20 5.34 -0.89
N TRP A 24 0.91 4.29 -0.47
CA TRP A 24 1.12 3.11 -1.31
C TRP A 24 -0.18 2.33 -1.53
N VAL A 25 -0.98 2.13 -0.48
CA VAL A 25 -2.27 1.44 -0.59
C VAL A 25 -3.17 2.16 -1.58
N GLU A 26 -3.33 3.47 -1.45
CA GLU A 26 -4.15 4.30 -2.35
C GLU A 26 -3.65 4.23 -3.80
N SER A 27 -2.35 4.46 -4.01
CA SER A 27 -1.77 4.45 -5.36
C SER A 27 -1.92 3.10 -6.07
N LEU A 28 -1.78 1.99 -5.33
CA LEU A 28 -1.93 0.63 -5.88
C LEU A 28 -3.40 0.31 -6.20
N LEU A 29 -4.33 0.78 -5.37
CA LEU A 29 -5.77 0.67 -5.64
C LEU A 29 -6.16 1.50 -6.88
N GLU A 30 -5.67 2.73 -7.00
CA GLU A 30 -5.88 3.59 -8.17
C GLU A 30 -5.33 2.97 -9.46
N ALA A 31 -4.22 2.22 -9.37
CA ALA A 31 -3.66 1.48 -10.49
C ALA A 31 -4.44 0.19 -10.84
N GLY A 32 -5.45 -0.20 -10.07
CA GLY A 32 -6.32 -1.35 -10.32
C GLY A 32 -5.91 -2.66 -9.63
N ALA A 33 -4.95 -2.62 -8.71
CA ALA A 33 -4.58 -3.80 -7.93
C ALA A 33 -5.64 -4.13 -6.85
N ARG A 34 -5.67 -5.38 -6.41
CA ARG A 34 -6.24 -5.75 -5.11
C ARG A 34 -5.14 -5.68 -4.06
N VAL A 35 -5.36 -4.99 -2.95
CA VAL A 35 -4.32 -4.78 -1.94
C VAL A 35 -4.59 -5.61 -0.69
N ALA A 36 -3.59 -6.36 -0.23
CA ALA A 36 -3.57 -7.01 1.08
C ALA A 36 -2.61 -6.22 2.00
N ALA A 37 -3.19 -5.52 2.96
CA ALA A 37 -2.48 -4.68 3.92
C ALA A 37 -2.12 -5.48 5.18
N PHE A 38 -0.86 -5.43 5.59
CA PHE A 38 -0.34 -6.09 6.79
C PHE A 38 0.44 -5.11 7.65
N ASP A 39 0.15 -5.12 8.95
CA ASP A 39 0.85 -4.32 9.94
C ASP A 39 1.16 -5.14 11.19
N LEU A 40 2.20 -4.73 11.89
CA LEU A 40 2.52 -5.26 13.21
C LEU A 40 1.74 -4.46 14.26
N PRO A 41 0.92 -5.11 15.11
CA PRO A 41 0.21 -4.42 16.19
C PRO A 41 1.17 -3.66 17.11
N GLY A 42 0.84 -2.41 17.42
CA GLY A 42 1.61 -1.58 18.35
C GLY A 42 2.94 -1.04 17.80
N ALA A 43 3.24 -1.25 16.51
CA ALA A 43 4.39 -0.59 15.89
C ALA A 43 4.20 0.93 15.88
N SER A 44 5.21 1.66 16.34
CA SER A 44 5.26 3.12 16.23
C SER A 44 5.49 3.53 14.78
N VAL A 45 4.83 4.61 14.36
CA VAL A 45 5.16 5.26 13.07
C VAL A 45 6.59 5.79 13.16
N SER A 46 7.41 5.52 12.13
CA SER A 46 8.78 6.03 12.07
C SER A 46 8.81 7.55 11.96
N ASP A 47 9.62 8.21 12.78
CA ASP A 47 9.67 9.68 12.86
C ASP A 47 10.33 10.35 11.64
N GLY A 48 11.22 9.64 10.94
CA GLY A 48 11.79 10.06 9.65
C GLY A 48 12.80 11.20 9.73
#